data_AF-A0A260Z8U6-F1
#
_entry.id   AF-A0A260Z8U6-F1
#
_cell.length_a   1.000
_cell.length_b   1.000
_cell.length_c   1.000
_cell.angle_alpha   90.00
_cell.angle_beta   90.00
_cell.angle_gamma   90.00
#
_symmetry.space_group_name_H-M   'P 1'
#
loop_
_entity.id
_entity.type
_entity.pdbx_description
1 polymer ?
#
loop_
_entity_poly.entity_id
_entity_poly.type
_entity_poly.pdbx_seq_one_letter_code
_entity_poly.pdbx_strand_id
1 'polypeptide(L)'
;MTKFSLWLAAGTNNVLPAGDPYAHHLFMRCLFHAKHDDIIKFDVKTTKITKTSDEFKATGLRRMPGIFAVEESGETQTFETEDEILDFLEYLKPSRDDDEEAENATCDLFRQFARFVKDVEHSDTALNTELLRLDKYLSEHGTRFLVSDDIAHLDCLVLTRLHSIRIAAK
;
A
#
# COMPACT_ATOMS: atom_id res chain seq x y z
N MET A 1 -0.04 -23.40 4.73
CA MET A 1 -0.20 -22.04 5.25
C MET A 1 0.96 -21.22 4.73
N THR A 2 0.72 -20.32 3.78
CA THR A 2 1.76 -19.43 3.27
C THR A 2 2.10 -18.40 4.34
N LYS A 3 3.25 -18.57 4.99
CA LYS A 3 3.78 -17.57 5.92
C LYS A 3 4.72 -16.69 5.13
N PHE A 4 4.55 -15.38 5.23
CA PHE A 4 5.45 -14.44 4.59
C PHE A 4 5.81 -13.29 5.50
N SER A 5 6.85 -12.57 5.13
CA SER A 5 7.30 -11.37 5.83
C SER A 5 7.42 -10.22 4.85
N LEU A 6 6.80 -9.10 5.19
CA LEU A 6 6.94 -7.82 4.48
C LEU A 6 8.14 -7.09 5.07
N TRP A 7 9.15 -6.87 4.25
CA TRP A 7 10.37 -6.16 4.61
C TRP A 7 10.31 -4.72 4.12
N LEU A 8 10.41 -3.79 5.06
CA LEU A 8 10.32 -2.35 4.82
C LEU A 8 11.65 -1.66 5.15
N ALA A 9 11.91 -0.54 4.50
CA ALA A 9 12.99 0.35 4.92
C ALA A 9 12.66 0.97 6.28
N ALA A 10 13.62 0.96 7.20
CA ALA A 10 13.51 1.70 8.44
C ALA A 10 13.67 3.22 8.18
N GLY A 11 12.89 4.02 8.91
CA GLY A 11 13.00 5.48 8.92
C GLY A 11 14.22 5.97 9.71
N THR A 12 14.27 7.28 9.96
CA THR A 12 15.40 7.95 10.64
C THR A 12 15.68 7.42 12.05
N ASN A 13 14.66 6.90 12.73
CA ASN A 13 14.80 6.28 14.05
C ASN A 13 15.32 4.83 14.01
N ASN A 14 15.64 4.30 12.82
CA ASN A 14 16.20 2.98 12.62
C ASN A 14 15.34 1.78 13.08
N VAL A 15 14.09 2.01 13.47
CA VAL A 15 13.20 0.99 14.06
C VAL A 15 11.82 1.01 13.41
N LEU A 16 11.22 2.19 13.23
CA LEU A 16 9.91 2.29 12.61
C LEU A 16 10.04 2.33 11.09
N PRO A 17 9.00 1.94 10.34
CA PRO A 17 8.98 2.08 8.90
C PRO A 17 9.23 3.52 8.45
N ALA A 18 9.90 3.68 7.31
CA ALA A 18 10.03 4.95 6.63
C ALA A 18 8.65 5.45 6.14
N GLY A 19 8.52 6.76 5.96
CA GLY A 19 7.29 7.39 5.44
C GLY A 19 7.12 7.25 3.93
N ASP A 20 7.34 6.05 3.38
CA ASP A 20 7.16 5.76 1.96
C ASP A 20 5.70 5.38 1.66
N PRO A 21 4.98 6.13 0.79
CA PRO A 21 3.59 5.83 0.45
C PRO A 21 3.39 4.46 -0.17
N TYR A 22 4.37 3.97 -0.96
CA TYR A 22 4.28 2.66 -1.61
C TYR A 22 4.38 1.53 -0.59
N ALA A 23 5.39 1.56 0.29
CA ALA A 23 5.49 0.65 1.44
C ALA A 23 4.24 0.65 2.33
N HIS A 24 3.64 1.82 2.57
CA HIS A 24 2.40 1.94 3.34
C HIS A 24 1.23 1.25 2.63
N HIS A 25 1.10 1.44 1.31
CA HIS A 25 0.10 0.74 0.50
C HIS A 25 0.25 -0.78 0.58
N LEU A 26 1.47 -1.30 0.41
CA LEU A 26 1.74 -2.73 0.51
C LEU A 26 1.43 -3.29 1.91
N PHE A 27 1.75 -2.54 2.97
CA PHE A 27 1.40 -2.95 4.32
C PHE A 27 -0.11 -3.04 4.52
N MET A 28 -0.87 -2.05 4.03
CA MET A 28 -2.33 -2.07 4.06
C MET A 28 -2.91 -3.25 3.28
N ARG A 29 -2.35 -3.59 2.11
CA ARG A 29 -2.73 -4.79 1.34
C ARG A 29 -2.53 -6.08 2.14
N CYS A 30 -1.37 -6.24 2.79
CA CYS A 30 -1.09 -7.42 3.60
C CYS A 30 -2.09 -7.54 4.77
N LEU A 31 -2.40 -6.42 5.43
CA LEU A 31 -3.44 -6.38 6.48
C LEU A 31 -4.83 -6.72 5.95
N PHE A 32 -5.20 -6.22 4.76
CA PHE A 32 -6.46 -6.54 4.11
C PHE A 32 -6.62 -8.06 3.92
N HIS A 33 -5.62 -8.72 3.34
CA HIS A 33 -5.66 -10.18 3.17
C HIS A 33 -5.71 -10.93 4.51
N ALA A 34 -4.85 -10.55 5.46
CA ALA A 34 -4.83 -11.19 6.79
C ALA A 34 -6.10 -10.96 7.63
N LYS A 35 -6.86 -9.89 7.35
CA LYS A 35 -8.15 -9.59 7.99
C LYS A 35 -9.27 -10.48 7.45
N HIS A 36 -9.24 -10.78 6.16
CA HIS A 36 -10.33 -11.48 5.47
C HIS A 36 -10.06 -12.98 5.26
N ASP A 37 -8.81 -13.42 5.46
CA ASP A 37 -8.42 -14.83 5.46
C ASP A 37 -7.56 -15.16 6.70
N ASP A 38 -8.14 -15.90 7.63
CA ASP A 38 -7.51 -16.29 8.89
C ASP A 38 -6.26 -17.18 8.70
N ILE A 39 -6.13 -17.83 7.54
CA ILE A 39 -4.97 -18.67 7.18
C ILE A 39 -3.77 -17.78 6.85
N ILE A 40 -4.00 -16.55 6.41
CA ILE A 40 -2.95 -15.61 6.09
C ILE A 40 -2.40 -15.00 7.39
N LYS A 41 -1.11 -15.24 7.63
CA LYS A 41 -0.34 -14.63 8.71
C LYS A 41 0.98 -14.13 8.15
N PHE A 42 1.32 -12.89 8.47
CA PHE A 42 2.54 -12.27 8.00
C PHE A 42 3.20 -11.44 9.10
N ASP A 43 4.52 -11.35 9.01
CA ASP A 43 5.32 -10.46 9.86
C ASP A 43 5.71 -9.20 9.09
N VAL A 44 5.83 -8.08 9.80
CA VAL A 44 6.44 -6.86 9.26
C VAL A 44 7.80 -6.67 9.89
N LYS A 45 8.82 -6.53 9.05
CA LYS A 45 10.20 -6.35 9.49
C LYS A 45 10.78 -5.11 8.84
N THR A 46 11.56 -4.36 9.60
CA THR A 46 12.24 -3.16 9.11
C THR A 46 13.74 -3.37 9.10
N THR A 47 14.42 -2.90 8.08
CA THR A 47 15.89 -2.96 8.00
C THR A 47 16.47 -1.61 7.57
N LYS A 48 17.70 -1.31 8.00
CA LYS A 48 18.37 -0.07 7.58
C LYS A 48 18.85 -0.23 6.14
N ILE A 49 18.61 0.79 5.33
CA ILE A 49 19.07 0.82 3.93
C ILE A 49 20.61 0.78 3.86
N THR A 50 21.29 1.48 4.79
CA THR A 50 22.76 1.62 4.77
C THR A 50 23.51 0.45 5.42
N LYS A 51 22.83 -0.34 6.26
CA LYS A 51 23.42 -1.47 6.99
C LYS A 51 22.35 -2.51 7.30
N THR A 52 22.11 -3.38 6.34
CA THR A 52 21.12 -4.44 6.46
C THR A 52 21.51 -5.46 7.54
N SER A 53 20.51 -5.95 8.27
CA SER A 53 20.69 -7.01 9.28
C SER A 53 21.06 -8.35 8.62
N ASP A 54 21.68 -9.25 9.39
CA ASP A 54 22.00 -10.59 8.89
C ASP A 54 20.74 -11.42 8.62
N GLU A 55 19.66 -11.17 9.37
CA GLU A 55 18.35 -11.74 9.11
C GLU A 55 17.81 -11.31 7.73
N PHE A 56 17.92 -10.04 7.37
CA PHE A 56 17.51 -9.57 6.04
C PHE A 56 18.36 -10.24 4.94
N LYS A 57 19.69 -10.29 5.11
CA LYS A 57 20.57 -10.94 4.13
C LYS A 57 20.24 -12.42 3.93
N ALA A 58 19.84 -13.11 4.99
CA ALA A 58 19.46 -14.52 4.93
C ALA A 58 18.20 -14.77 4.09
N THR A 59 17.33 -13.76 3.90
CA THR A 59 16.16 -13.88 3.02
C THR A 59 16.51 -13.93 1.52
N GLY A 60 17.70 -13.46 1.15
CA GLY A 60 18.08 -13.28 -0.26
C GLY A 60 17.56 -11.99 -0.91
N LEU A 61 16.71 -11.22 -0.22
CA LEU A 61 16.21 -9.93 -0.71
C LEU A 61 17.35 -8.90 -0.87
N ARG A 62 17.26 -8.11 -1.93
CA ARG A 62 18.23 -7.08 -2.32
C ARG A 62 17.69 -5.67 -2.18
N ARG A 63 16.37 -5.51 -2.15
CA ARG A 63 15.70 -4.21 -2.08
C ARG A 63 14.47 -4.25 -1.16
N MET A 64 14.03 -3.07 -0.76
CA MET A 64 12.83 -2.85 0.04
C MET A 64 11.96 -1.79 -0.67
N PRO A 65 10.62 -1.85 -0.56
CA PRO A 65 9.88 -2.94 0.07
C PRO A 65 10.04 -4.28 -0.68
N GLY A 66 9.90 -5.39 0.04
CA GLY A 66 10.01 -6.73 -0.53
C GLY A 66 9.30 -7.77 0.32
N ILE A 67 8.87 -8.87 -0.28
CA ILE A 67 8.21 -9.98 0.40
C ILE A 67 9.12 -11.20 0.36
N PHE A 68 9.31 -11.82 1.53
CA PHE A 68 9.92 -13.15 1.64
C PHE A 68 8.84 -14.12 2.11
N ALA A 69 8.51 -15.11 1.28
CA ALA A 69 7.49 -16.12 1.53
C ALA A 69 8.11 -17.51 1.69
N VAL A 70 7.54 -18.31 2.59
CA VAL A 70 7.88 -19.72 2.76
C VAL A 70 6.65 -20.55 2.44
N GLU A 71 6.76 -21.38 1.41
CA GLU A 71 5.69 -22.28 0.99
C GLU A 71 5.57 -23.50 1.94
N GLU A 72 4.47 -24.24 1.82
CA GLU A 72 4.26 -25.48 2.57
C GLU A 72 5.31 -26.55 2.27
N SER A 73 5.84 -26.54 1.04
CA SER A 73 6.93 -27.41 0.59
C SER A 73 8.26 -27.12 1.30
N GLY A 74 8.38 -25.98 2.00
CA GLY A 74 9.61 -25.47 2.57
C GLY A 74 10.46 -24.66 1.58
N GLU A 75 10.01 -24.51 0.34
CA GLU A 75 10.65 -23.63 -0.64
C GLU A 75 10.44 -22.16 -0.27
N THR A 76 11.47 -21.35 -0.50
CA THR A 76 11.45 -19.93 -0.19
C THR A 76 11.37 -19.12 -1.48
N GLN A 77 10.50 -18.11 -1.50
CA GLN A 77 10.36 -17.18 -2.62
C GLN A 77 10.54 -15.73 -2.15
N THR A 78 11.08 -14.91 -3.05
CA THR A 78 11.32 -13.49 -2.83
C THR A 78 10.69 -12.66 -3.93
N PHE A 79 9.94 -11.63 -3.55
CA PHE A 79 9.31 -10.68 -4.46
C PHE A 79 9.85 -9.29 -4.16
N GLU A 80 10.43 -8.64 -5.17
CA GLU A 80 11.22 -7.42 -4.97
C GLU A 80 10.80 -6.25 -5.84
N THR A 81 10.26 -6.53 -7.03
CA THR A 81 9.73 -5.49 -7.91
C THR A 81 8.28 -5.21 -7.59
N GLU A 82 7.79 -4.05 -8.02
CA GLU A 82 6.40 -3.66 -7.78
C GLU A 82 5.42 -4.67 -8.39
N ASP A 83 5.66 -5.08 -9.64
CA ASP A 83 4.83 -6.06 -10.34
C ASP A 83 4.85 -7.42 -9.62
N GLU A 84 6.03 -7.94 -9.26
CA GLU A 84 6.16 -9.23 -8.54
C GLU A 84 5.42 -9.22 -7.20
N ILE A 85 5.53 -8.12 -6.44
CA ILE A 85 4.88 -7.98 -5.14
C ILE A 85 3.37 -7.90 -5.31
N LEU A 86 2.89 -7.11 -6.27
CA LEU A 86 1.46 -6.98 -6.54
C LEU A 86 0.87 -8.30 -7.04
N ASP A 87 1.55 -9.00 -7.95
CA ASP A 87 1.14 -10.33 -8.45
C ASP A 87 1.03 -11.35 -7.30
N PHE A 88 2.01 -11.37 -6.39
CA PHE A 88 1.95 -12.21 -5.20
C PHE A 88 0.73 -11.87 -4.33
N LEU A 89 0.45 -10.59 -4.12
CA LEU A 89 -0.70 -10.17 -3.32
C LEU A 89 -2.03 -10.47 -4.01
N GLU A 90 -2.13 -10.34 -5.34
CA GLU A 90 -3.33 -10.71 -6.10
C GLU A 90 -3.60 -12.22 -6.12
N TYR A 91 -2.58 -13.04 -5.91
CA TYR A 91 -2.77 -14.48 -5.69
C TYR A 91 -3.48 -14.78 -4.36
N LEU A 92 -3.36 -13.90 -3.36
CA LEU A 92 -3.99 -14.09 -2.05
C LEU A 92 -5.50 -13.83 -2.10
N LYS A 93 -6.23 -14.48 -1.19
CA LYS A 93 -7.66 -14.22 -0.99
C LYS A 93 -7.89 -13.15 0.08
N PRO A 94 -9.03 -12.43 0.01
CA PRO A 94 -9.95 -12.34 -1.12
C PRO A 94 -9.31 -11.61 -2.31
N SER A 95 -9.81 -11.89 -3.52
CA SER A 95 -9.38 -11.17 -4.72
C SER A 95 -9.82 -9.71 -4.65
N ARG A 96 -9.16 -8.85 -5.42
CA ARG A 96 -9.61 -7.46 -5.62
C ARG A 96 -11.07 -7.42 -6.07
N ASP A 97 -11.83 -6.53 -5.45
CA ASP A 97 -13.15 -6.13 -5.93
C ASP A 97 -13.00 -5.07 -7.03
N ASP A 98 -13.70 -5.28 -8.14
CA ASP A 98 -13.73 -4.34 -9.27
C ASP A 98 -14.98 -3.46 -9.12
N ASP A 99 -14.78 -2.20 -8.71
CA ASP A 99 -15.83 -1.17 -8.70
C ASP A 99 -15.40 -0.01 -9.58
N GLU A 100 -15.92 0.01 -10.81
CA GLU A 100 -15.55 1.01 -11.82
C GLU A 100 -15.87 2.44 -11.36
N GLU A 101 -16.92 2.63 -10.55
CA GLU A 101 -17.34 3.96 -10.11
C GLU A 101 -16.38 4.50 -9.05
N ALA A 102 -16.00 3.67 -8.08
CA ALA A 102 -15.00 3.99 -7.05
C ALA A 102 -13.61 4.22 -7.66
N GLU A 103 -13.21 3.38 -8.62
CA GLU A 103 -11.96 3.55 -9.34
C GLU A 103 -11.93 4.85 -10.11
N ASN A 104 -13.01 5.15 -10.83
CA ASN A 104 -13.14 6.40 -11.54
C ASN A 104 -13.10 7.60 -10.58
N ALA A 105 -13.81 7.55 -9.45
CA ALA A 105 -13.81 8.62 -8.45
C ALA A 105 -12.42 8.94 -7.87
N THR A 106 -11.46 8.01 -7.97
CA THR A 106 -10.15 8.09 -7.30
C THR A 106 -8.96 8.12 -8.27
N CYS A 107 -9.17 7.89 -9.57
CA CYS A 107 -8.13 7.63 -10.55
C CYS A 107 -7.09 8.75 -10.69
N ASP A 108 -7.51 10.01 -10.59
CA ASP A 108 -6.66 11.17 -10.86
C ASP A 108 -6.10 11.85 -9.61
N LEU A 109 -6.57 11.44 -8.42
CA LEU A 109 -6.23 12.08 -7.15
C LEU A 109 -4.72 12.18 -6.93
N PHE A 110 -3.99 11.06 -7.09
CA PHE A 110 -2.55 11.05 -6.84
C PHE A 110 -1.75 11.78 -7.92
N ARG A 111 -2.22 11.73 -9.17
CA ARG A 111 -1.58 12.44 -10.28
C ARG A 111 -1.63 13.94 -10.03
N GLN A 112 -2.79 14.48 -9.62
CA GLN A 112 -2.92 15.90 -9.31
C GLN A 112 -2.13 16.29 -8.05
N PHE A 113 -2.11 15.44 -7.02
CA PHE A 113 -1.26 15.67 -5.86
C PHE A 113 0.24 15.74 -6.21
N ALA A 114 0.73 14.82 -7.05
CA ALA A 114 2.12 14.83 -7.47
C ALA A 114 2.49 16.10 -8.27
N ARG A 115 1.57 16.65 -9.07
CA ARG A 115 1.76 17.93 -9.76
C ARG A 115 1.77 19.11 -8.79
N PHE A 116 0.86 19.11 -7.82
CA PHE A 116 0.78 20.12 -6.77
C PHE A 116 2.06 20.19 -5.92
N VAL A 117 2.55 19.06 -5.38
CA VAL A 117 3.77 19.05 -4.54
C VAL A 117 5.03 19.42 -5.31
N LYS A 118 5.08 19.11 -6.62
CA LYS A 118 6.21 19.47 -7.47
C LYS A 118 6.16 20.92 -7.98
N ASP A 119 5.16 21.69 -7.57
CA ASP A 119 4.89 23.06 -8.03
C ASP A 119 4.87 23.16 -9.58
N VAL A 120 4.37 22.11 -10.24
CA VAL A 120 4.21 22.08 -11.71
C VAL A 120 3.04 22.97 -12.12
N GLU A 121 2.01 23.02 -11.28
CA GLU A 121 0.86 23.92 -11.40
C GLU A 121 0.87 24.82 -10.16
N HIS A 122 1.04 26.14 -10.34
CA HIS A 122 1.05 27.14 -9.25
C HIS A 122 -0.34 27.37 -8.62
N SER A 123 -1.23 26.37 -8.69
CA SER A 123 -2.61 26.41 -8.22
C SER A 123 -3.03 25.04 -7.70
N ASP A 124 -3.75 25.04 -6.58
CA ASP A 124 -4.32 23.85 -5.94
C ASP A 124 -5.67 23.43 -6.55
N THR A 125 -6.16 24.16 -7.56
CA THR A 125 -7.52 23.98 -8.12
C THR A 125 -7.74 22.56 -8.65
N ALA A 126 -6.76 21.97 -9.34
CA ALA A 126 -6.88 20.61 -9.88
C ALA A 126 -6.96 19.55 -8.77
N LEU A 127 -6.13 19.70 -7.73
CA LEU A 127 -6.17 18.80 -6.57
C LEU A 127 -7.47 18.94 -5.78
N ASN A 128 -7.93 20.17 -5.54
CA ASN A 128 -9.21 20.45 -4.89
C ASN A 128 -10.40 19.87 -5.67
N THR A 129 -10.35 19.91 -7.00
CA THR A 129 -11.38 19.30 -7.87
C THR A 129 -11.46 17.79 -7.65
N GLU A 130 -10.34 17.08 -7.61
CA GLU A 130 -10.34 15.63 -7.36
C GLU A 130 -10.75 15.29 -5.93
N LEU A 131 -10.37 16.10 -4.94
CA LEU A 131 -10.82 15.92 -3.56
C LEU A 131 -12.33 16.10 -3.42
N LEU A 132 -12.91 17.12 -4.06
CA LEU A 132 -14.36 17.35 -4.09
C LEU A 132 -15.11 16.22 -4.82
N ARG A 133 -14.53 15.68 -5.89
CA ARG A 133 -15.07 14.54 -6.61
C ARG A 133 -15.17 13.31 -5.70
N LEU A 134 -14.11 13.02 -4.94
CA LEU A 134 -14.10 11.93 -3.97
C LEU A 134 -15.10 12.17 -2.83
N ASP A 135 -15.16 13.39 -2.27
CA ASP A 135 -16.10 13.75 -1.21
C ASP A 135 -17.56 13.58 -1.65
N LYS A 136 -17.88 14.01 -2.86
CA LYS A 136 -19.20 13.82 -3.47
C LYS A 136 -19.53 12.33 -3.61
N TYR A 137 -18.61 11.53 -4.15
CA TYR A 137 -18.80 10.10 -4.32
C TYR A 137 -19.13 9.41 -2.98
N LEU A 138 -18.31 9.67 -1.95
CA LEU A 138 -18.52 9.12 -0.60
C LEU A 138 -19.86 9.55 0.02
N SER A 139 -20.24 10.82 -0.19
CA SER A 139 -21.51 11.37 0.33
C SER A 139 -22.75 10.74 -0.34
N GLU A 140 -22.65 10.39 -1.62
CA GLU A 140 -23.75 9.78 -2.39
C GLU A 140 -23.92 8.29 -2.07
N HIS A 141 -22.82 7.56 -1.82
CA HIS A 141 -22.84 6.12 -1.56
C HIS A 141 -23.23 5.77 -0.11
N GLY A 142 -22.85 6.63 0.85
CA GLY A 142 -23.27 6.47 2.25
C GLY A 142 -22.64 5.29 2.99
N THR A 143 -21.57 4.70 2.44
CA THR A 143 -20.77 3.63 3.03
C THR A 143 -19.58 4.18 3.81
N ARG A 144 -19.04 3.40 4.75
CA ARG A 144 -17.85 3.79 5.54
C ARG A 144 -16.57 3.90 4.69
N PHE A 145 -16.40 3.01 3.73
CA PHE A 145 -15.29 2.97 2.77
C PHE A 145 -15.81 3.18 1.35
N LEU A 146 -14.94 3.10 0.35
CA LEU A 146 -15.30 3.42 -1.04
C LEU A 146 -16.45 2.57 -1.57
N VAL A 147 -16.40 1.25 -1.35
CA VAL A 147 -17.37 0.30 -1.94
C VAL A 147 -18.35 -0.24 -0.91
N SER A 148 -17.94 -0.38 0.35
CA SER A 148 -18.77 -1.01 1.40
C SER A 148 -18.44 -0.48 2.79
N ASP A 149 -19.07 -1.04 3.82
CA ASP A 149 -18.71 -0.75 5.22
C ASP A 149 -17.45 -1.50 5.69
N ASP A 150 -16.95 -2.42 4.86
CA ASP A 150 -15.65 -3.08 5.05
C ASP A 150 -14.59 -2.54 4.08
N ILE A 151 -13.33 -2.64 4.49
CA ILE A 151 -12.19 -2.12 3.74
C ILE A 151 -11.93 -3.00 2.51
N ALA A 152 -11.86 -2.39 1.34
CA ALA A 152 -11.52 -3.06 0.09
C ALA A 152 -10.07 -2.79 -0.33
N HIS A 153 -9.65 -3.42 -1.42
CA HIS A 153 -8.35 -3.17 -2.01
C HIS A 153 -8.14 -1.69 -2.33
N LEU A 154 -9.11 -1.07 -3.02
CA LEU A 154 -8.98 0.32 -3.47
C LEU A 154 -8.78 1.29 -2.29
N ASP A 155 -9.41 1.02 -1.14
CA ASP A 155 -9.22 1.81 0.08
C ASP A 155 -7.77 1.77 0.57
N CYS A 156 -7.11 0.62 0.48
CA CYS A 156 -5.70 0.48 0.86
C CYS A 156 -4.80 1.43 0.06
N LEU A 157 -5.14 1.67 -1.21
CA LEU A 157 -4.42 2.61 -2.07
C LEU A 157 -4.82 4.06 -1.78
N VAL A 158 -6.12 4.35 -1.68
CA VAL A 158 -6.62 5.72 -1.55
C VAL A 158 -6.30 6.31 -0.19
N LEU A 159 -6.46 5.55 0.90
CA LEU A 159 -6.16 6.03 2.26
C LEU A 159 -4.68 6.40 2.44
N THR A 160 -3.78 5.61 1.87
CA THR A 160 -2.33 5.85 1.97
C THR A 160 -1.92 7.11 1.19
N ARG A 161 -2.56 7.35 0.04
CA ARG A 161 -2.41 8.58 -0.75
C ARG A 161 -2.99 9.79 -0.04
N LEU A 162 -4.22 9.72 0.49
CA LEU A 162 -4.85 10.79 1.26
C LEU A 162 -4.02 11.17 2.50
N HIS A 163 -3.46 10.18 3.19
CA HIS A 163 -2.56 10.43 4.31
C HIS A 163 -1.31 11.22 3.88
N SER A 164 -0.72 10.84 2.75
CA SER A 164 0.44 11.52 2.17
C SER A 164 0.11 12.97 1.78
N ILE A 165 -1.06 13.18 1.14
CA ILE A 165 -1.60 14.51 0.82
C ILE A 165 -1.70 15.37 2.09
N ARG A 166 -2.36 14.84 3.13
CA ARG A 166 -2.58 15.55 4.39
C ARG A 166 -1.29 15.93 5.11
N ILE A 167 -0.21 15.17 4.94
CA ILE A 167 1.08 15.49 5.56
C ILE A 167 1.84 16.53 4.73
N ALA A 168 1.88 16.36 3.41
CA ALA A 168 2.70 17.19 2.53
C ALA A 168 2.07 18.56 2.20
N ALA A 169 0.75 18.66 2.24
CA ALA A 169 0.01 19.90 1.95
C ALA A 169 -0.23 20.78 3.20
N LYS A 170 0.52 20.56 4.29
CA LYS A 170 0.57 21.43 5.46
C LYS A 170 1.63 22.50 5.30
#